data_AF-A0AAV0GR52-F1
#
_entry.id   AF-A0AAV0GR52-F1
#
_cell.length_a   1.000
_cell.length_b   1.000
_cell.length_c   1.000
_cell.angle_alpha   90.00
_cell.angle_beta   90.00
_cell.angle_gamma   90.00
#
_symmetry.space_group_name_H-M   'P 1'
#
loop_
_entity.id
_entity.type
_entity.pdbx_description
1 polymer ?
#
loop_
_entity_poly.entity_id
_entity_poly.type
_entity_poly.pdbx_seq_one_letter_code
_entity_poly.pdbx_strand_id
1 'polypeptide(L)' 'MEGFGGVTLHSSGYRNGEEFKGKDVLVVGCGNSGMEIGLDLCNHGARASIVVRGPVSFFCLLFLGQQVKPV' A
#
# COMPACT_ATOMS: atom_id res chain seq x y z
N MET A 1 5.43 -13.59 12.07
CA MET A 1 4.44 -12.84 12.87
C MET A 1 4.67 -13.06 14.35
N GLU A 2 5.04 -14.27 14.79
CA GLU A 2 5.41 -14.52 16.19
C GLU A 2 6.50 -13.54 16.64
N GLY A 3 6.23 -12.82 17.74
CA GLY A 3 7.11 -11.80 18.31
C GLY A 3 6.79 -10.35 17.92
N PHE A 4 5.92 -10.09 16.95
CA PHE A 4 5.45 -8.73 16.66
C PHE A 4 4.30 -8.34 17.59
N GLY A 5 4.53 -7.36 18.47
CA GLY A 5 3.52 -6.89 19.42
C GLY A 5 2.48 -5.91 18.84
N GLY A 6 2.61 -5.55 17.57
CA GLY A 6 1.67 -4.66 16.87
C GLY A 6 0.51 -5.41 16.22
N VAL A 7 -0.45 -4.65 15.70
CA VAL A 7 -1.58 -5.20 14.96
C VAL A 7 -1.12 -5.61 13.57
N THR A 8 -1.53 -6.79 13.12
CA THR A 8 -1.36 -7.20 11.73
C THR A 8 -2.68 -7.55 11.10
N LEU A 9 -2.89 -7.09 9.87
CA LEU A 9 -4.15 -7.18 9.15
C LEU A 9 -3.86 -7.53 7.68
N HIS A 10 -4.61 -8.49 7.13
CA HIS A 10 -4.59 -8.75 5.69
C HIS A 10 -5.47 -7.72 4.96
N SER A 11 -5.17 -7.41 3.70
CA SER A 11 -5.91 -6.41 2.91
C SER A 11 -7.41 -6.67 2.86
N SER A 12 -7.85 -7.94 2.87
CA SER A 12 -9.27 -8.32 2.93
C SER A 12 -10.00 -7.90 4.21
N GLY A 13 -9.26 -7.62 5.28
CA GLY A 13 -9.81 -7.10 6.54
C GLY A 13 -9.66 -5.58 6.70
N TYR A 14 -8.98 -4.91 5.77
CA TYR A 14 -8.83 -3.46 5.77
C TYR A 14 -10.17 -2.80 5.43
N ARG A 15 -10.53 -1.75 6.19
CA ARG A 15 -11.79 -1.00 5.97
C ARG A 15 -11.55 0.45 5.60
N ASN A 16 -10.73 1.15 6.40
CA ASN A 16 -10.34 2.55 6.16
C ASN A 16 -9.08 2.90 6.97
N GLY A 17 -8.46 4.03 6.61
CA GLY A 17 -7.23 4.53 7.22
C GLY A 17 -7.40 5.24 8.57
N GLU A 18 -8.62 5.61 8.97
CA GLU A 18 -8.87 6.37 10.21
C GLU A 18 -8.37 5.63 11.46
N GLU A 19 -8.52 4.30 11.49
CA GLU A 19 -8.04 3.44 12.58
C GLU A 19 -6.51 3.48 12.77
N PHE A 20 -5.79 4.01 11.79
CA PHE A 20 -4.34 4.06 11.73
C PHE A 20 -3.75 5.47 11.85
N LYS A 21 -4.59 6.48 12.07
CA LYS A 21 -4.16 7.88 12.21
C LYS A 21 -3.03 8.04 13.22
N GLY A 22 -1.94 8.68 12.80
CA GLY A 22 -0.74 8.93 13.61
C GLY A 22 0.12 7.68 13.90
N LYS A 23 -0.25 6.49 13.42
CA LYS A 23 0.53 5.25 13.59
C LYS A 23 1.53 5.07 12.45
N ASP A 24 2.59 4.32 12.73
CA ASP A 24 3.47 3.77 11.69
C ASP A 24 2.86 2.49 11.13
N VAL A 25 2.68 2.44 9.81
CA VAL A 25 2.04 1.30 9.13
C VAL A 25 2.93 0.80 8.01
N LEU A 26 3.22 -0.50 8.00
CA LEU A 26 3.93 -1.16 6.92
C LEU A 26 2.96 -1.97 6.05
N VAL A 27 2.79 -1.55 4.80
CA VAL A 27 2.03 -2.30 3.79
C VAL A 27 2.98 -3.27 3.09
N VAL A 28 2.65 -4.56 3.13
CA VAL A 28 3.45 -5.62 2.51
C VAL A 28 2.87 -5.95 1.13
N GLY A 29 3.61 -5.59 0.08
CA GLY A 29 3.23 -5.78 -1.33
C GLY A 29 2.64 -4.52 -1.97
N CYS A 30 2.94 -4.32 -3.27
CA CYS A 30 2.46 -3.18 -4.07
C CYS A 30 1.51 -3.58 -5.20
N GLY A 31 0.64 -4.57 -4.97
CA GLY A 31 -0.52 -4.77 -5.86
C GLY A 31 -1.46 -3.57 -5.80
N ASN A 32 -2.50 -3.56 -6.65
CA ASN A 32 -3.50 -2.48 -6.66
C ASN A 32 -4.03 -2.16 -5.25
N SER A 33 -4.42 -3.18 -4.50
CA SER A 33 -4.90 -3.01 -3.12
C SER A 33 -3.83 -2.45 -2.19
N GLY A 34 -2.58 -2.87 -2.29
CA GLY A 34 -1.51 -2.36 -1.42
C GLY A 34 -1.23 -0.88 -1.68
N MET A 35 -1.29 -0.46 -2.94
CA MET A 35 -1.11 0.94 -3.33
C MET A 35 -2.30 1.82 -2.89
N GLU A 36 -3.52 1.35 -3.09
CA GLU A 36 -4.74 2.03 -2.65
C GLU A 36 -4.82 2.17 -1.13
N ILE A 37 -4.50 1.09 -0.39
CA ILE A 37 -4.42 1.11 1.08
C ILE A 37 -3.32 2.08 1.54
N GLY A 38 -2.15 2.07 0.90
CA GLY A 38 -1.08 3.01 1.23
C GLY A 38 -1.50 4.47 1.06
N LEU A 39 -2.22 4.78 -0.02
CA LEU A 39 -2.77 6.11 -0.25
C LEU A 39 -3.82 6.49 0.80
N ASP A 40 -4.74 5.58 1.09
CA ASP A 40 -5.81 5.80 2.07
C ASP A 40 -5.24 6.04 3.48
N LEU A 41 -4.22 5.27 3.88
CA LEU A 41 -3.48 5.47 5.13
C LEU A 41 -2.84 6.87 5.21
N CYS A 42 -2.16 7.31 4.14
CA CYS A 42 -1.56 8.63 4.07
C CYS A 42 -2.60 9.76 4.17
N ASN A 43 -3.74 9.63 3.47
CA ASN A 43 -4.83 10.60 3.51
C ASN A 43 -5.45 10.74 4.90
N HIS A 44 -5.46 9.65 5.67
CA HIS A 44 -5.96 9.64 7.06
C HIS A 44 -4.88 9.95 8.11
N GLY A 45 -3.69 10.39 7.69
CA GLY A 45 -2.63 10.86 8.58
C GLY A 45 -1.83 9.75 9.27
N ALA A 46 -1.85 8.53 8.74
CA ALA A 46 -0.89 7.48 9.11
C ALA A 46 0.46 7.70 8.43
N ARG A 47 1.55 7.22 9.05
CA ARG A 47 2.88 7.18 8.44
C ARG A 47 3.06 5.84 7.74
N ALA A 48 2.64 5.77 6.48
CA ALA A 48 2.66 4.54 5.70
C ALA A 48 4.01 4.31 5.00
N SER A 49 4.49 3.07 5.01
CA SER A 49 5.63 2.58 4.21
C SER A 49 5.19 1.35 3.43
N ILE A 50 5.69 1.18 2.19
CA ILE A 50 5.39 0.02 1.35
C ILE A 50 6.66 -0.79 1.18
N VAL A 51 6.61 -2.09 1.49
CA VAL A 51 7.69 -3.03 1.18
C VAL A 51 7.30 -3.92 0.00
N VAL A 52 8.23 -4.11 -0.93
CA VAL A 52 8.03 -5.00 -2.07
C VAL A 52 9.19 -5.97 -2.23
N ARG A 53 8.86 -7.21 -2.61
CA ARG A 53 9.84 -8.25 -2.89
C ARG A 53 10.05 -8.34 -4.40
N GLY A 54 11.07 -7.64 -4.90
CA GLY A 54 11.49 -7.68 -6.31
C GLY A 54 11.06 -6.48 -7.16
N PRO A 55 11.38 -6.51 -8.46
CA PRO A 55 11.02 -5.43 -9.39
C PRO A 55 9.50 -5.32 -9.54
N VAL A 56 9.02 -4.09 -9.68
CA VAL A 56 7.60 -3.76 -9.72
C VAL A 56 7.27 -3.02 -10.99
N SER A 57 6.29 -3.54 -11.74
CA SER A 57 5.76 -2.86 -12.92
C SER A 57 4.46 -2.18 -12.53
N PHE A 58 4.49 -0.85 -12.45
CA PHE A 58 3.29 -0.05 -12.25
C PHE A 58 2.63 0.21 -13.61
N PHE A 59 1.43 -0.33 -13.81
CA PHE A 59 0.61 0.00 -14.97
C PHE A 59 -0.52 0.93 -14.53
N CYS A 60 -0.31 2.23 -14.72
CA CYS A 60 -1.34 3.22 -14.46
C CYS A 60 -2.37 3.18 -15.61
N LEU A 61 -3.60 2.77 -15.32
CA LEU A 61 -4.69 2.75 -16.33
C LEU A 61 -5.09 4.14 -16.84
N LEU A 62 -4.54 5.23 -16.29
CA LEU A 62 -4.80 6.61 -16.72
C LEU A 62 -4.10 6.98 -18.05
N PHE A 63 -3.52 6.01 -18.77
CA PHE A 63 -2.81 6.23 -20.04
C PHE A 63 -3.45 5.47 -21.21
N LEU A 64 -4.71 5.78 -21.53
CA LEU A 64 -5.23 5.54 -22.88
C LEU A 64 -4.63 6.60 -23.83
N GLY A 65 -3.36 6.44 -24.20
CA GLY A 65 -2.76 7.30 -25.22
C GLY A 65 -1.28 7.19 -25.55
N GLN A 66 -0.39 6.69 -24.67
CA GLN A 66 1.04 6.62 -24.99
C GLN A 66 1.71 5.33 -24.50
N GLN A 67 2.35 4.64 -25.44
CA GLN A 67 3.21 3.48 -25.21
C GLN A 67 4.44 3.90 -24.39
N VAL A 68 4.49 3.51 -23.12
CA VAL A 68 5.71 3.61 -22.32
C VAL A 68 6.51 2.33 -22.56
N LYS A 69 7.66 2.45 -23.24
CA LYS A 69 8.63 1.35 -23.33
C LYS A 69 9.14 1.03 -21.92
N PRO A 70 9.20 -0.25 -21.53
CA PRO A 70 9.86 -0.62 -20.29
C PRO A 70 11.34 -0.22 -20.36
N VAL A 71 11.83 0.41 -19.30
CA VAL A 71 13.25 0.62 -19.02
C VAL A 71 13.82 -0.65 -18.41
#